data_AF-A0A932FRR9-F1
#
_entry.id   AF-A0A932FRR9-F1
#
_cell.length_a   1.000
_cell.length_b   1.000
_cell.length_c   1.000
_cell.angle_alpha   90.00
_cell.angle_beta   90.00
_cell.angle_gamma   90.00
#
_symmetry.space_group_name_H-M   'P 1'
#
loop_
_entity.id
_entity.type
_entity.pdbx_description
1 polymer ?
#
loop_
_entity_poly.entity_id
_entity_poly.type
_entity_poly.pdbx_seq_one_letter_code
_entity_poly.pdbx_strand_id
1 'polypeptide(L)' 'MWMEEEPEKRVNTRRVEEIIDTKVDLVATACPYCLVMFEDGLKAKGAEETVRAKDLSELVVEALESERKSSI' A
#
# COMPACT_ATOMS: atom_id res chain seq x y z
N MET A 1 -9.70 -4.37 11.95
CA MET A 1 -10.18 -5.59 12.65
C MET A 1 -8.95 -6.44 12.98
N TRP A 2 -8.07 -5.85 13.79
CA TRP A 2 -6.77 -6.39 14.24
C TRP A 2 -6.36 -5.72 15.56
N MET A 3 -7.30 -5.03 16.21
CA MET A 3 -7.04 -4.29 17.45
C MET A 3 -6.97 -5.23 18.67
N GLU A 4 -7.47 -6.45 18.53
CA GLU A 4 -7.47 -7.51 19.55
C GLU A 4 -6.08 -8.18 19.70
N GLU A 5 -5.20 -7.99 18.72
CA GLU A 5 -3.83 -8.52 18.73
C GLU A 5 -2.84 -7.48 19.25
N GLU A 6 -1.77 -7.98 19.90
CA GLU A 6 -0.59 -7.17 20.25
C GLU A 6 -0.05 -6.46 18.99
N PRO A 7 0.33 -5.17 19.07
CA PRO A 7 0.72 -4.37 17.91
C PRO A 7 1.70 -5.04 16.94
N GLU A 8 2.67 -5.79 17.47
CA GLU A 8 3.71 -6.49 16.72
C GLU A 8 3.20 -7.76 16.01
N LYS A 9 2.14 -8.36 16.54
CA LYS A 9 1.53 -9.57 15.97
C LYS A 9 0.49 -9.27 14.90
N ARG A 10 -0.05 -8.05 14.90
CA ARG A 10 -1.07 -7.60 13.96
C ARG A 10 -0.66 -7.87 12.52
N VAL A 11 -1.63 -8.34 11.74
CA VAL A 11 -1.44 -8.63 10.32
C VAL A 11 -0.88 -7.43 9.55
N ASN A 12 -1.33 -6.20 9.86
CA ASN A 12 -0.84 -5.00 9.17
C ASN A 12 0.64 -4.71 9.41
N THR A 13 1.09 -4.83 10.66
CA THR A 13 2.50 -4.71 11.04
C THR A 13 3.36 -5.73 10.28
N ARG A 14 2.98 -7.01 10.31
CA ARG A 14 3.77 -8.09 9.70
C ARG A 14 3.84 -7.98 8.17
N ARG A 15 2.70 -7.67 7.54
CA ARG A 15 2.64 -7.50 6.08
C ARG A 15 3.44 -6.30 5.60
N VAL A 16 3.46 -5.22 6.37
CA VAL A 16 4.24 -4.03 6.01
C VAL A 16 5.74 -4.24 6.21
N GLU A 17 6.17 -4.99 7.23
CA GLU A 17 7.57 -5.43 7.34
C GLU A 17 8.01 -6.21 6.11
N GLU A 18 7.20 -7.20 5.67
CA GLU A 18 7.47 -7.97 4.45
C GLU A 18 7.60 -7.04 3.22
N ILE A 19 6.74 -6.02 3.09
CA ILE A 19 6.79 -5.05 1.99
C ILE A 19 8.06 -4.20 2.05
N ILE A 20 8.41 -3.65 3.21
CA ILE A 20 9.59 -2.80 3.38
C ILE A 20 10.87 -3.58 3.02
N ASP A 21 10.95 -4.85 3.42
CA ASP A 21 12.10 -5.71 3.13
C ASP A 21 12.32 -5.95 1.63
N THR A 22 11.26 -5.86 0.81
CA THR A 22 11.37 -5.94 -0.66
C THR A 22 11.96 -4.69 -1.31
N LYS A 23 12.07 -3.57 -0.58
CA LYS A 23 12.61 -2.28 -1.06
C LYS A 23 11.86 -1.70 -2.27
N VAL A 24 10.55 -1.93 -2.33
CA VAL A 24 9.66 -1.29 -3.32
C VAL A 24 9.25 0.10 -2.85
N ASP A 25 8.86 0.96 -3.78
CA ASP A 25 8.32 2.31 -3.51
C ASP A 25 6.78 2.35 -3.56
N LEU A 26 6.14 1.26 -4.00
CA LEU A 26 4.70 1.16 -4.16
C LEU A 26 4.18 -0.28 -3.95
N VAL A 27 3.07 -0.40 -3.21
CA VAL A 27 2.26 -1.61 -3.10
C VAL A 27 0.87 -1.34 -3.65
N ALA A 28 0.34 -2.27 -4.44
CA ALA A 28 -1.00 -2.18 -5.03
C ALA A 28 -1.91 -3.28 -4.50
N THR A 29 -3.19 -2.97 -4.33
CA THR A 29 -4.21 -3.94 -3.92
C THR A 29 -5.53 -3.69 -4.64
N ALA A 30 -6.29 -4.76 -4.89
CA ALA A 30 -7.66 -4.67 -5.43
C ALA A 30 -8.74 -4.81 -4.34
N CYS A 31 -8.34 -4.76 -3.07
CA CYS A 31 -9.23 -4.91 -1.92
C CYS A 31 -9.17 -3.63 -1.07
N PRO A 32 -10.30 -2.90 -0.90
CA PRO A 32 -10.32 -1.64 -0.14
C PRO A 32 -10.00 -1.85 1.34
N TYR A 33 -10.30 -3.03 1.87
CA TYR A 33 -9.93 -3.38 3.23
C TYR A 33 -8.43 -3.57 3.41
N CYS A 34 -7.78 -4.19 2.42
CA CYS A 34 -6.33 -4.34 2.42
C CYS A 34 -5.63 -2.99 2.21
N LEU A 35 -6.25 -2.05 1.47
CA LEU A 35 -5.71 -0.72 1.31
C LEU A 35 -5.59 0.00 2.66
N VAL A 36 -6.69 0.06 3.42
CA VAL A 36 -6.69 0.61 4.79
C VAL A 36 -5.70 -0.14 5.69
N MET A 37 -5.63 -1.47 5.55
CA MET A 37 -4.68 -2.30 6.30
C MET A 37 -3.22 -1.91 6.03
N PHE A 38 -2.84 -1.70 4.77
CA PHE A 38 -1.50 -1.28 4.39
C PHE A 38 -1.21 0.15 4.83
N GLU A 39 -2.15 1.09 4.64
CA GLU A 39 -2.00 2.48 5.09
C GLU A 39 -1.77 2.56 6.61
N ASP A 40 -2.59 1.85 7.40
CA ASP A 40 -2.45 1.78 8.85
C ASP A 40 -1.10 1.14 9.26
N GLY A 41 -0.68 0.08 8.57
CA GLY A 41 0.58 -0.61 8.85
C GLY A 41 1.81 0.24 8.50
N LEU A 42 1.77 0.94 7.36
CA LEU A 42 2.82 1.85 6.91
C LEU A 42 3.00 2.99 7.89
N LYS A 43 1.89 3.56 8.37
CA LYS A 43 1.89 4.55 9.43
C LYS A 43 2.48 4.03 10.73
N ALA A 44 2.08 2.84 11.16
CA ALA A 44 2.60 2.21 12.37
C ALA A 44 4.12 1.97 12.31
N LYS A 45 4.69 1.79 11.11
CA LYS A 45 6.13 1.61 10.87
C LYS A 45 6.87 2.88 10.48
N GLY A 46 6.19 4.03 10.37
CA GLY A 46 6.79 5.28 9.93
C GLY A 46 7.31 5.24 8.49
N ALA A 47 6.71 4.38 7.64
CA ALA A 47 7.14 4.13 6.27
C ALA A 47 6.23 4.77 5.22
N GLU A 48 5.22 5.53 5.64
CA GLU A 48 4.20 6.19 4.79
C GLU A 48 4.78 7.16 3.74
N GLU A 49 5.95 7.74 4.01
CA GLU A 49 6.67 8.60 3.05
C GLU A 49 7.59 7.82 2.09
N THR A 50 7.87 6.55 2.39
CA THR A 50 8.81 5.70 1.62
C THR A 50 8.11 4.70 0.71
N VAL A 51 6.96 4.18 1.13
CA VAL A 51 6.18 3.20 0.37
C VAL A 51 4.75 3.70 0.27
N ARG A 52 4.24 3.78 -0.96
CA ARG A 52 2.86 4.20 -1.24
C ARG A 52 1.95 2.99 -1.35
N ALA A 53 0.79 3.00 -0.70
CA ALA A 53 -0.27 2.04 -0.96
C ALA A 53 -1.29 2.64 -1.93
N LYS A 54 -1.68 1.91 -2.96
CA LYS A 54 -2.72 2.34 -3.93
C LYS A 54 -3.70 1.23 -4.26
N ASP A 55 -4.91 1.64 -4.64
CA ASP A 55 -5.84 0.72 -5.30
C ASP A 55 -5.35 0.42 -6.73
N LEU A 56 -5.57 -0.82 -7.19
CA LEU A 56 -5.21 -1.25 -8.53
C LEU A 56 -5.87 -0.37 -9.61
N SER A 57 -7.11 0.07 -9.39
CA SER A 57 -7.83 0.92 -10.34
C SER A 57 -7.19 2.29 -10.51
N GLU A 58 -6.56 2.85 -9.48
CA GLU A 58 -5.80 4.11 -9.58
C GLU A 58 -4.62 3.95 -10.54
N LEU A 59 -3.89 2.84 -10.44
CA LEU A 59 -2.78 2.54 -11.36
C LEU A 59 -3.25 2.37 -12.81
N VAL A 60 -4.43 1.76 -13.01
CA VAL A 60 -5.02 1.62 -14.35
C VAL A 60 -5.37 3.00 -14.92
N VAL A 61 -5.95 3.89 -14.12
CA VAL A 61 -6.27 5.26 -14.55
C VAL A 61 -4.99 6.03 -14.88
N GLU A 62 -3.96 5.95 -14.05
CA GLU A 62 -2.66 6.60 -14.28
C GLU A 62 -2.02 6.14 -15.60
N ALA A 63 -2.05 4.82 -15.87
CA ALA A 63 -1.53 4.27 -17.11
C ALA A 63 -2.31 4.75 -18.35
N LEU A 64 -3.64 4.79 -18.27
CA LEU A 64 -4.47 5.31 -19.36
C LEU A 64 -4.25 6.81 -19.60
N GLU A 65 -3.99 7.57 -18.55
CA GLU A 65 -3.69 9.00 -18.64
C GLU A 65 -2.29 9.29 -19.18
N SER A 66 -1.29 8.50 -18.81
CA SER A 66 0.07 8.64 -19.36
C SER A 66 0.09 8.37 -20.87
N GLU A 67 -0.64 7.34 -21.33
CA GLU A 67 -0.78 7.02 -22.76
C GLU A 67 -1.45 8.15 -23.55
N ARG A 68 -2.52 8.75 -22.99
CA ARG A 68 -3.19 9.91 -23.60
C ARG A 68 -2.27 11.12 -23.73
N LYS A 69 -1.48 11.41 -22.69
CA LYS A 69 -0.52 12.54 -22.71
C LYS A 69 0.63 12.32 -23.68
N SER A 70 1.06 11.08 -23.91
CA SER A 70 2.13 10.75 -24.86
C SER A 70 1.68 10.77 -26.32
N SER A 71 0.36 10.75 -26.57
CA SER A 71 -0.24 10.74 -27.91
C SER A 71 -0.67 12.14 -28.41
N ILE A 72 -0.41 13.19 -27.62
CA ILE A 72 -0.69 14.60 -27.91
C ILE A 72 0.65 15.32 -28.05
#